data_AF-A0A537IX17-F1
#
_entry.id   AF-A0A537IX17-F1
#
_cell.length_a   1.000
_cell.length_b   1.000
_cell.length_c   1.000
_cell.angle_alpha   90.00
_cell.angle_beta   90.00
_cell.angle_gamma   90.00
#
_symmetry.space_group_name_H-M   'P 1'
#
loop_
_entity.id
_entity.type
_entity.pdbx_description
1 polymer ?
#
loop_
_entity_poly.entity_id
_entity_poly.type
_entity_poly.pdbx_seq_one_letter_code
_entity_poly.pdbx_strand_id
1 'polypeptide(L)'
;YHRAALVILKGDANYRRLLSDAHWAPTAPFSKVTGYFSAPLVALRTLKAEIIVGLAPGRAERLTAEDREWLVNGRRGVIQARLPN
;
A
#
# COMPACT_ATOMS: atom_id res chain seq x y z
N TYR A 1 -18.20 4.30 5.65
CA TYR A 1 -18.30 3.07 4.82
C TYR A 1 -18.63 1.80 5.63
N HIS A 2 -19.21 1.91 6.84
CA HIS A 2 -19.48 0.75 7.71
C HIS A 2 -20.50 -0.27 7.19
N ARG A 3 -21.21 0.02 6.10
CA ARG A 3 -22.16 -0.90 5.44
C ARG A 3 -21.69 -1.38 4.06
N ALA A 4 -20.47 -1.02 3.64
CA ALA A 4 -19.96 -1.43 2.33
C ALA A 4 -19.47 -2.88 2.39
N ALA A 5 -19.86 -3.69 1.40
CA ALA A 5 -19.33 -5.04 1.24
C ALA A 5 -17.83 -5.03 0.86
N LEU A 6 -17.39 -3.99 0.15
CA LEU A 6 -15.99 -3.74 -0.20
C LEU A 6 -15.77 -2.24 -0.39
N VAL A 7 -14.63 -1.73 0.07
CA VAL A 7 -14.15 -0.38 -0.24
C VAL A 7 -12.97 -0.46 -1.19
N ILE A 8 -13.04 0.26 -2.31
CA ILE A 8 -11.92 0.39 -3.26
C ILE A 8 -11.31 1.78 -3.13
N LEU A 9 -10.06 1.84 -2.66
CA LEU A 9 -9.29 3.07 -2.56
C LEU A 9 -8.42 3.23 -3.80
N LYS A 10 -8.60 4.33 -4.54
CA LYS A 10 -7.89 4.60 -5.79
C LYS A 10 -6.79 5.63 -5.59
N GLY A 11 -5.61 5.34 -6.13
CA GLY A 11 -4.51 6.28 -6.28
C GLY A 11 -3.66 6.49 -5.03
N ASP A 12 -2.56 7.19 -5.24
CA ASP A 12 -1.50 7.40 -4.25
C ASP A 12 -1.97 8.18 -3.02
N ALA A 13 -2.72 9.27 -3.22
CA ALA A 13 -3.21 10.11 -2.12
C ALA A 13 -4.13 9.34 -1.14
N ASN A 14 -4.95 8.40 -1.63
CA ASN A 14 -5.78 7.56 -0.75
C ASN A 14 -4.96 6.48 -0.06
N TYR A 15 -3.94 5.94 -0.72
CA TYR A 15 -3.04 4.97 -0.10
C TYR A 15 -2.22 5.58 1.04
N ARG A 16 -1.69 6.80 0.84
CA ARG A 16 -1.00 7.55 1.90
C ARG A 16 -1.90 7.76 3.11
N ARG A 17 -3.15 8.20 2.90
CA ARG A 17 -4.15 8.34 3.98
C ARG A 17 -4.46 7.01 4.68
N LEU A 18 -4.53 5.90 3.93
CA LEU A 18 -4.77 4.56 4.47
C LEU A 18 -3.62 4.05 5.35
N LEU A 19 -2.40 4.53 5.15
CA LEU A 19 -1.23 4.14 5.95
C LEU A 19 -0.80 5.23 6.92
N SER A 20 -1.66 6.23 7.15
CA SER A 20 -1.40 7.42 7.97
C SER A 20 -0.16 8.23 7.54
N ASP A 21 0.26 8.07 6.28
CA ASP A 21 1.47 8.67 5.70
C ASP A 21 2.72 8.49 6.57
N ALA A 22 2.78 7.39 7.33
CA ALA A 22 3.84 7.13 8.30
C ALA A 22 5.03 6.37 7.69
N HIS A 23 6.17 6.44 8.37
CA HIS A 23 7.37 5.69 8.02
C HIS A 23 7.23 4.22 8.44
N TRP A 24 6.76 3.39 7.51
CA TRP A 24 6.67 1.94 7.69
C TRP A 24 7.87 1.24 7.06
N ALA A 25 8.30 0.13 7.68
CA ALA A 25 9.15 -0.82 6.98
C ALA A 25 8.40 -1.35 5.74
N PRO A 26 9.05 -1.50 4.56
CA PRO A 26 8.40 -2.03 3.36
C PRO A 26 7.78 -3.42 3.54
N THR A 27 8.27 -4.18 4.52
CA THR A 27 7.81 -5.51 4.90
C THR A 27 6.69 -5.52 5.95
N ALA A 28 6.29 -4.35 6.47
CA ALA A 28 5.19 -4.26 7.44
C ALA A 28 3.92 -4.92 6.85
N PRO A 29 3.22 -5.81 7.58
CA PRO A 29 2.07 -6.49 7.00
C PRO A 29 0.92 -5.51 6.71
N PHE A 30 0.46 -5.45 5.45
CA PHE A 30 -0.64 -4.58 5.03
C PHE A 30 -1.87 -4.74 5.94
N SER A 31 -2.24 -5.98 6.27
CA SER A 31 -3.37 -6.29 7.15
C SER A 31 -3.25 -5.71 8.56
N LYS A 32 -2.02 -5.64 9.12
CA LYS A 32 -1.77 -5.04 10.43
C LYS A 32 -1.86 -3.52 10.36
N VAL A 33 -1.21 -2.91 9.36
CA VAL A 33 -1.22 -1.44 9.21
C VAL A 33 -2.63 -0.91 8.95
N THR A 34 -3.41 -1.60 8.13
CA THR A 34 -4.80 -1.21 7.84
C THR A 34 -5.82 -1.84 8.80
N GLY A 35 -5.37 -2.40 9.93
CA GLY A 35 -6.21 -3.11 10.91
C GLY A 35 -7.39 -2.28 11.41
N TYR A 36 -7.17 -0.98 11.55
CA TYR A 36 -8.15 -0.01 12.02
C TYR A 36 -9.31 0.26 11.04
N PHE A 37 -9.14 -0.08 9.76
CA PHE A 37 -10.18 0.16 8.77
C PHE A 37 -11.35 -0.81 9.04
N SER A 38 -12.60 -0.34 8.95
CA SER A 38 -13.74 -1.13 9.45
C SER A 38 -14.36 -2.08 8.42
N ALA A 39 -14.04 -1.93 7.13
CA ALA A 39 -14.59 -2.73 6.04
C ALA A 39 -13.51 -3.56 5.33
N PRO A 40 -13.88 -4.61 4.58
CA PRO A 40 -13.00 -5.20 3.57
C PRO A 40 -12.54 -4.12 2.60
N LEU A 41 -11.27 -4.15 2.21
CA LEU A 41 -10.72 -3.11 1.35
C LEU A 41 -9.74 -3.63 0.31
N VAL A 42 -9.71 -2.96 -0.83
CA VAL A 42 -8.70 -3.08 -1.88
C VAL A 42 -8.13 -1.69 -2.16
N ALA A 43 -6.81 -1.57 -2.11
CA ALA A 43 -6.09 -0.38 -2.54
C ALA A 43 -5.49 -0.61 -3.94
N LEU A 44 -5.89 0.23 -4.90
CA LEU A 44 -5.36 0.24 -6.26
C LEU A 44 -4.50 1.50 -6.42
N ARG A 45 -3.18 1.32 -6.48
CA ARG A 45 -2.24 2.43 -6.42
C ARG A 45 -1.17 2.32 -7.51
N THR A 46 -0.91 3.45 -8.17
CA THR A 46 0.36 3.73 -8.85
C THR A 46 1.30 4.44 -7.87
N LEU A 47 2.56 4.03 -7.82
CA LEU A 47 3.56 4.46 -6.82
C LEU A 47 4.03 5.89 -7.14
N LYS A 48 3.64 6.86 -6.31
CA LYS A 48 3.99 8.29 -6.47
C LYS A 48 4.45 8.94 -5.15
N ALA A 49 4.85 8.13 -4.17
CA ALA A 49 5.30 8.56 -2.85
C ALA A 49 6.13 7.48 -2.14
N GLU A 50 7.04 7.90 -1.26
CA GLU A 50 8.05 7.09 -0.56
C GLU A 50 7.50 6.19 0.57
N ILE A 51 6.29 5.68 0.40
CA ILE A 51 5.62 4.80 1.36
C ILE A 51 5.19 3.52 0.66
N ILE A 52 5.42 2.36 1.27
CA ILE A 52 4.86 1.08 0.83
C ILE A 52 4.95 0.08 1.98
N VAL A 53 4.06 -0.90 2.00
CA VAL A 53 4.06 -2.00 2.97
C VAL A 53 3.73 -3.31 2.26
N GLY A 54 3.88 -4.44 2.96
CA GLY A 54 3.49 -5.76 2.47
C GLY A 54 4.39 -6.34 1.37
N LEU A 55 5.60 -5.82 1.18
CA LEU A 55 6.59 -6.42 0.29
C LEU A 55 7.28 -7.61 0.98
N ALA A 56 7.72 -8.58 0.18
CA ALA A 56 8.61 -9.63 0.66
C ALA A 56 9.99 -9.02 1.07
N PRO A 57 10.68 -9.60 2.07
CA PRO A 57 12.05 -9.21 2.41
C PRO A 57 12.96 -9.20 1.17
N GLY A 58 13.82 -8.19 1.04
CA GLY A 58 14.73 -8.04 -0.10
C GLY A 58 14.11 -7.45 -1.37
N ARG A 59 12.77 -7.35 -1.46
CA ARG A 59 12.11 -6.82 -2.68
C ARG A 59 12.34 -5.32 -2.84
N ALA A 60 12.29 -4.55 -1.76
CA ALA A 60 12.49 -3.11 -1.80
C ALA A 60 13.94 -2.77 -2.18
N GLU A 61 14.90 -3.49 -1.61
CA GLU A 61 16.34 -3.34 -1.85
C GLU A 61 16.68 -3.63 -3.31
N ARG A 62 16.16 -4.73 -3.86
CA ARG A 62 16.31 -5.05 -5.29
C ARG A 62 15.72 -3.95 -6.18
N LEU A 63 14.50 -3.49 -5.90
CA LEU A 63 13.87 -2.44 -6.71
C LEU A 63 14.65 -1.12 -6.66
N THR A 64 15.18 -0.77 -5.47
CA THR A 64 16.05 0.41 -5.31
C THR A 64 17.36 0.28 -6.07
N ALA A 65 17.94 -0.93 -6.16
CA ALA A 65 19.14 -1.17 -6.98
C ALA A 65 18.86 -1.07 -8.49
N GLU A 66 17.66 -1.46 -8.94
CA GLU A 66 17.24 -1.36 -10.34
C GLU A 66 16.86 0.08 -10.76
N ASP A 67 16.17 0.81 -9.87
CA ASP A 67 15.61 2.13 -10.14
C ASP A 67 15.44 2.89 -8.83
N ARG A 68 16.30 3.87 -8.53
CA ARG A 68 16.26 4.60 -7.24
C ARG A 68 14.96 5.38 -7.01
N GLU A 69 14.20 5.68 -8.06
CA GLU A 69 12.95 6.46 -7.99
C GLU A 69 11.69 5.59 -8.08
N TRP A 70 11.83 4.27 -7.96
CA TRP A 70 10.75 3.31 -8.21
C TRP A 70 9.46 3.54 -7.39
N LEU A 71 9.55 4.23 -6.25
CA LEU A 71 8.43 4.59 -5.38
C LEU A 71 7.69 5.87 -5.81
N VAL A 72 8.34 6.74 -6.58
CA VAL A 72 7.86 8.11 -6.83
C VAL A 72 7.64 8.41 -8.32
N ASN A 73 8.27 7.65 -9.22
CA ASN A 73 8.23 7.93 -10.66
C ASN A 73 6.95 7.47 -11.39
N GLY A 74 5.99 6.86 -10.69
CA GLY A 74 4.70 6.49 -11.28
C GLY A 74 4.73 5.30 -12.24
N ARG A 75 5.84 4.59 -12.38
CA ARG A 75 5.99 3.50 -13.37
C ARG A 75 5.49 2.14 -12.87
N ARG A 76 5.26 2.00 -11.57
CA ARG A 76 4.85 0.75 -10.92
C ARG A 76 3.52 0.94 -10.21
N GLY A 77 2.80 -0.16 -10.01
CA GLY A 77 1.56 -0.18 -9.26
C GLY A 77 1.45 -1.40 -8.36
N VAL A 78 0.58 -1.30 -7.36
CA VAL A 78 0.19 -2.41 -6.49
C VAL A 78 -1.33 -2.49 -6.38
N ILE A 79 -1.78 -3.72 -6.21
CA ILE A 79 -3.13 -4.08 -5.77
C ILE A 79 -2.94 -4.79 -4.44
N GLN A 80 -3.43 -4.21 -3.36
CA GLN A 80 -3.33 -4.80 -2.02
C GLN A 80 -4.72 -4.91 -1.42
N ALA A 81 -5.01 -6.04 -0.80
CA ALA A 81 -6.33 -6.33 -0.26
C ALA A 81 -6.23 -6.80 1.19
N ARG A 82 -7.21 -6.39 2.00
CA ARG A 82 -7.52 -7.02 3.28
C ARG A 82 -8.98 -7.45 3.21
N LEU A 83 -9.17 -8.71 2.83
CA LEU A 83 -10.47 -9.35 2.68
C LEU A 83 -10.80 -10.13 3.97
N PRO A 84 -12.09 -10.40 4.24
CA PRO A 84 -12.45 -11.36 5.27
C PRO A 84 -11.85 -12.74 4.94
N ASN A 85 -11.59 -13.51 5.99
CA ASN A 85 -11.15 -14.91 5.88
C ASN A 85 -12.23 -15.78 5.23
#